data_AF-A0A950QDP8-F1
#
_entry.id   AF-A0A950QDP8-F1
#
_cell.length_a   1.000
_cell.length_b   1.000
_cell.length_c   1.000
_cell.angle_alpha   90.00
_cell.angle_beta   90.00
_cell.angle_gamma   90.00
#
_symmetry.space_group_name_H-M   'P 1'
#
loop_
_entity.id
_entity.type
_entity.pdbx_description
1 polymer ?
#
loop_
_entity_poly.entity_id
_entity_poly.type
_entity_poly.pdbx_seq_one_letter_code
_entity_poly.pdbx_strand_id
1 'polypeptide(L)'
;MRDARGTFVGTLAAIQRYPVKSLRPQALDGARIERDGIPGDRTEALFVRAGAQRVGKTYRGKENDRLHLISETSDARDAAAGRGVDVEVRGGERFFDAAPISLVIDCWLDALSRHVGYAVEWQRFRPNFFVRGGGNFALLESALVGATLSIGHANFAVRSPILRCVVPTYDPYSSGKDPAVLRFIANERENVMGIYCDVVAPGEVRVGDAVVRSDA
;
A
#
# COMPACT_ATOMS: atom_id res chain seq x y z
N MET A 1 18.53 -32.86 -3.19
CA MET A 1 18.02 -32.32 -1.90
C MET A 1 18.37 -30.84 -1.88
N ARG A 2 17.48 -29.97 -2.37
CA ARG A 2 17.67 -28.51 -2.33
C ARG A 2 17.39 -28.07 -0.90
N ASP A 3 18.32 -27.34 -0.30
CA ASP A 3 18.23 -26.81 1.05
C ASP A 3 16.91 -26.04 1.22
N ALA A 4 16.07 -26.47 2.15
CA ALA A 4 14.75 -25.90 2.42
C ALA A 4 14.82 -24.58 3.22
N ARG A 5 15.94 -23.85 3.13
CA ARG A 5 16.15 -22.59 3.83
C ARG A 5 15.87 -21.44 2.88
N GLY A 6 14.67 -20.88 2.99
CA GLY A 6 14.31 -19.65 2.28
C GLY A 6 15.30 -18.51 2.58
N THR A 7 15.41 -17.57 1.65
CA THR A 7 16.31 -16.41 1.75
C THR A 7 15.67 -15.34 2.62
N PHE A 8 16.38 -14.89 3.64
CA PHE A 8 15.92 -13.78 4.48
C PHE A 8 15.84 -12.48 3.66
N VAL A 9 14.66 -11.86 3.63
CA VAL A 9 14.39 -10.58 2.95
C VAL A 9 14.52 -9.43 3.93
N GLY A 10 14.01 -9.59 5.15
CA GLY A 10 13.95 -8.51 6.12
C GLY A 10 12.99 -8.78 7.28
N THR A 11 12.59 -7.72 7.97
CA THR A 11 11.66 -7.79 9.12
C THR A 11 10.44 -6.92 8.86
N LEU A 12 9.25 -7.45 9.14
CA LEU A 12 7.99 -6.71 9.04
C LEU A 12 7.99 -5.58 10.08
N ALA A 13 8.07 -4.34 9.62
CA ALA A 13 8.24 -3.17 10.48
C ALA A 13 6.91 -2.42 10.73
N ALA A 14 5.92 -2.56 9.86
CA ALA A 14 4.59 -2.02 10.09
C ALA A 14 3.52 -2.80 9.33
N ILE A 15 2.32 -2.85 9.92
CA ILE A 15 1.11 -3.35 9.29
C ILE A 15 0.07 -2.22 9.24
N GLN A 16 -0.54 -2.03 8.07
CA GLN A 16 -1.59 -1.04 7.85
C GLN A 16 -2.83 -1.67 7.21
N ARG A 17 -3.97 -1.28 7.75
CA ARG A 17 -5.30 -1.57 7.21
C ARG A 17 -5.97 -0.28 6.75
N TYR A 18 -6.65 -0.30 5.61
CA TYR A 18 -7.33 0.83 5.00
C TYR A 18 -8.83 0.55 4.89
N PRO A 19 -9.64 0.69 5.95
CA PRO A 19 -11.06 0.36 5.90
C PRO A 19 -11.79 0.99 4.72
N VAL A 20 -11.48 2.27 4.46
CA VAL A 20 -11.94 3.00 3.29
C VAL A 20 -10.77 3.23 2.33
N LYS A 21 -10.93 2.81 1.07
CA LYS A 21 -9.86 2.77 0.04
C LYS A 21 -9.00 4.02 -0.05
N SER A 22 -9.60 5.20 0.10
CA SER A 22 -8.96 6.50 -0.12
C SER A 22 -8.54 7.21 1.16
N LEU A 23 -8.93 6.69 2.33
CA LEU A 23 -8.74 7.35 3.62
C LEU A 23 -7.43 6.93 4.31
N ARG A 24 -7.17 7.51 5.47
CA ARG A 24 -6.01 7.22 6.30
C ARG A 24 -5.99 5.74 6.75
N PRO A 25 -4.80 5.11 6.85
CA PRO A 25 -4.70 3.77 7.41
C PRO A 25 -4.91 3.74 8.93
N GLN A 26 -5.32 2.57 9.41
CA GLN A 26 -5.21 2.11 10.79
C GLN A 26 -3.92 1.29 10.91
N ALA A 27 -3.05 1.68 11.84
CA ALA A 27 -1.86 0.88 12.18
C ALA A 27 -2.27 -0.31 13.05
N LEU A 28 -1.65 -1.47 12.80
CA LEU A 28 -1.88 -2.71 13.56
C LEU A 28 -0.54 -3.26 14.06
N ASP A 29 -0.54 -3.82 15.27
CA ASP A 29 0.62 -4.57 15.80
C ASP A 29 0.66 -6.01 15.28
N GLY A 30 -0.48 -6.52 14.81
CA GLY A 30 -0.65 -7.83 14.21
C GLY A 30 -2.02 -7.99 13.57
N ALA A 31 -2.14 -8.97 12.67
CA ALA A 31 -3.39 -9.28 11.99
C ALA A 31 -3.49 -10.77 11.69
N ARG A 32 -4.72 -11.30 11.75
CA ARG A 32 -5.06 -12.56 11.09
C ARG A 32 -5.27 -12.26 9.61
N ILE A 33 -4.55 -12.97 8.76
CA ILE A 33 -4.64 -12.87 7.30
C ILE A 33 -5.56 -13.98 6.82
N GLU A 34 -6.58 -13.59 6.05
CA GLU A 34 -7.53 -14.48 5.39
C GLU A 34 -7.19 -14.61 3.90
N ARG A 35 -7.86 -15.51 3.19
CA ARG A 35 -7.57 -15.75 1.75
C ARG A 35 -7.74 -14.48 0.90
N ASP A 36 -8.60 -13.58 1.32
CA ASP A 36 -8.89 -12.31 0.65
C ASP A 36 -8.17 -11.09 1.29
N GLY A 37 -7.19 -11.33 2.17
CA GLY A 37 -6.31 -10.30 2.74
C GLY A 37 -6.52 -10.03 4.23
N ILE A 38 -6.30 -8.80 4.64
CA ILE A 38 -6.52 -8.36 6.03
C ILE A 38 -8.02 -8.10 6.24
N PRO A 39 -8.68 -8.71 7.24
CA PRO A 39 -10.07 -8.43 7.56
C PRO A 39 -10.32 -6.95 7.82
N GLY A 40 -11.30 -6.40 7.10
CA GLY A 40 -11.65 -4.98 7.17
C GLY A 40 -10.76 -4.07 6.32
N ASP A 41 -9.86 -4.61 5.49
CA ASP A 41 -9.11 -3.79 4.53
C ASP A 41 -9.97 -3.50 3.29
N ARG A 42 -10.07 -2.21 2.93
CA ARG A 42 -10.72 -1.69 1.72
C ARG A 42 -12.13 -2.24 1.50
N THR A 43 -12.89 -2.39 2.56
CA THR A 43 -14.29 -2.85 2.52
C THR A 43 -15.24 -1.77 2.05
N GLU A 44 -14.77 -0.53 2.10
CA GLU A 44 -15.55 0.65 1.77
C GLU A 44 -14.79 1.55 0.78
N ALA A 45 -15.55 2.30 0.00
CA ALA A 45 -15.03 3.39 -0.81
C ALA A 45 -16.06 4.51 -0.92
N LEU A 46 -15.55 5.73 -1.13
CA LEU A 46 -16.38 6.90 -1.43
C LEU A 46 -16.74 6.88 -2.91
N PHE A 47 -18.00 7.15 -3.23
CA PHE A 47 -18.51 7.29 -4.59
C PHE A 47 -19.22 8.63 -4.73
N VAL A 48 -19.02 9.28 -5.87
CA VAL A 48 -19.71 10.52 -6.21
C VAL A 48 -21.20 10.22 -6.41
N ARG A 49 -22.03 10.88 -5.61
CA ARG A 49 -23.50 10.84 -5.72
C ARG A 49 -24.01 11.99 -6.57
N ALA A 50 -23.46 13.19 -6.41
CA ALA A 50 -23.81 14.38 -7.20
C ALA A 50 -22.69 15.44 -7.19
N GLY A 51 -22.83 16.48 -8.02
CA GLY A 51 -21.96 17.66 -8.01
C GLY A 51 -20.93 17.71 -9.13
N ALA A 52 -19.81 18.38 -8.88
CA ALA A 52 -18.81 18.74 -9.91
C ALA A 52 -17.98 17.57 -10.47
N GLN A 53 -18.21 16.35 -9.98
CA GLN A 53 -17.50 15.14 -10.41
C GLN A 53 -18.45 14.13 -11.05
N ARG A 54 -17.90 13.17 -11.80
CA ARG A 54 -18.72 12.18 -12.50
C ARG A 54 -19.42 11.24 -11.52
N VAL A 55 -20.75 11.29 -11.49
CA VAL A 55 -21.62 10.43 -10.67
C VAL A 55 -21.31 8.95 -10.90
N GLY A 56 -21.34 8.18 -9.81
CA GLY A 56 -21.08 6.74 -9.78
C GLY A 56 -19.59 6.38 -9.88
N LYS A 57 -18.69 7.35 -10.05
CA LYS A 57 -17.24 7.09 -9.94
C LYS A 57 -16.78 7.20 -8.50
N THR A 58 -15.77 6.40 -8.17
CA THR A 58 -15.07 6.47 -6.89
C THR A 58 -14.44 7.86 -6.70
N TYR A 59 -14.55 8.41 -5.50
CA TYR A 59 -13.92 9.65 -5.08
C TYR A 59 -12.66 9.32 -4.26
N ARG A 60 -11.49 9.77 -4.74
CA ARG A 60 -10.17 9.36 -4.23
C ARG A 60 -9.25 10.56 -4.08
N GLY A 61 -8.00 10.29 -3.67
CA GLY A 61 -6.96 11.31 -3.50
C GLY A 61 -6.77 12.22 -4.72
N LYS A 62 -7.03 11.71 -5.93
CA LYS A 62 -6.93 12.50 -7.16
C LYS A 62 -7.98 13.63 -7.22
N GLU A 63 -9.18 13.37 -6.71
CA GLU A 63 -10.27 14.35 -6.66
C GLU A 63 -10.18 15.23 -5.40
N ASN A 64 -9.64 14.68 -4.30
CA ASN A 64 -9.35 15.43 -3.08
C ASN A 64 -8.09 14.89 -2.39
N ASP A 65 -7.02 15.68 -2.52
CA ASP A 65 -5.68 15.44 -1.97
C ASP A 65 -5.59 15.50 -0.44
N ARG A 66 -6.70 15.58 0.28
CA ARG A 66 -6.73 15.50 1.75
C ARG A 66 -7.34 14.21 2.27
N LEU A 67 -7.94 13.39 1.41
CA LEU A 67 -8.65 12.18 1.85
C LEU A 67 -7.74 11.23 2.63
N HIS A 68 -6.46 11.11 2.26
CA HIS A 68 -5.51 10.23 2.95
C HIS A 68 -5.15 10.70 4.37
N LEU A 69 -5.53 11.92 4.76
CA LEU A 69 -5.36 12.47 6.11
C LEU A 69 -6.57 12.21 7.00
N ILE A 70 -7.71 11.86 6.41
CA ILE A 70 -9.00 11.73 7.08
C ILE A 70 -9.21 10.28 7.51
N SER A 71 -9.65 10.07 8.76
CA SER A 71 -9.97 8.74 9.28
C SER A 71 -11.47 8.44 9.20
N GLU A 72 -12.31 9.44 9.46
CA GLU A 72 -13.77 9.27 9.56
C GLU A 72 -14.48 9.54 8.24
N THR A 73 -15.51 8.74 7.95
CA THR A 73 -16.29 8.91 6.70
C THR A 73 -17.16 10.15 6.71
N SER A 74 -17.58 10.65 7.88
CA SER A 74 -18.28 11.94 8.02
C SER A 74 -17.41 13.08 7.52
N ASP A 75 -16.19 13.17 8.02
CA ASP A 75 -15.25 14.25 7.68
C ASP A 75 -14.85 14.18 6.20
N ALA A 76 -14.83 12.97 5.63
CA ALA A 76 -14.59 12.78 4.21
C ALA A 76 -15.75 13.30 3.34
N ARG A 77 -17.00 13.16 3.81
CA ARG A 77 -18.18 13.76 3.17
C ARG A 77 -18.13 15.27 3.27
N ASP A 78 -17.79 15.82 4.43
CA ASP A 78 -17.66 17.27 4.63
C ASP A 78 -16.55 17.85 3.73
N ALA A 79 -15.41 17.17 3.63
CA ALA A 79 -14.31 17.55 2.76
C ALA A 79 -14.69 17.49 1.26
N ALA A 80 -15.56 16.55 0.86
CA ALA A 80 -16.09 16.49 -0.49
C ALA A 80 -17.11 17.61 -0.75
N ALA A 81 -18.01 17.87 0.21
CA ALA A 81 -19.00 18.94 0.14
C ALA A 81 -18.34 20.31 0.00
N GLY A 82 -17.23 20.55 0.72
CA GLY A 82 -16.40 21.76 0.58
C GLY A 82 -15.79 21.93 -0.83
N ARG A 83 -15.79 20.89 -1.66
CA ARG A 83 -15.39 20.93 -3.08
C ARG A 83 -16.59 20.85 -4.04
N GLY A 84 -17.82 21.00 -3.54
CA GLY A 84 -19.04 20.95 -4.35
C GLY A 84 -19.38 19.54 -4.86
N VAL A 85 -19.01 18.51 -4.10
CA VAL A 85 -19.25 17.10 -4.45
C VAL A 85 -19.99 16.42 -3.31
N ASP A 86 -21.14 15.83 -3.60
CA ASP A 86 -21.82 14.94 -2.67
C ASP A 86 -21.30 13.52 -2.89
N VAL A 87 -20.93 12.84 -1.81
CA VAL A 87 -20.38 11.49 -1.85
C VAL A 87 -21.11 10.57 -0.88
N GLU A 88 -21.20 9.31 -1.27
CA GLU A 88 -21.69 8.25 -0.42
C GLU A 88 -20.60 7.21 -0.16
N VAL A 89 -20.68 6.58 1.01
CA VAL A 89 -19.85 5.42 1.32
C VAL A 89 -20.60 4.19 0.84
N ARG A 90 -19.96 3.38 0.01
CA ARG A 90 -20.49 2.08 -0.39
C ARG A 90 -19.59 0.99 0.18
N GLY A 91 -20.21 0.00 0.81
CA GLY A 91 -19.58 -1.28 1.15
C GLY A 91 -19.76 -2.29 0.02
N GLY A 92 -18.95 -3.35 -0.01
CA GLY A 92 -19.08 -4.42 -0.99
C GLY A 92 -17.87 -5.37 -1.02
N GLU A 93 -17.73 -6.11 -2.12
CA GLU A 93 -16.50 -6.86 -2.41
C GLU A 93 -15.32 -5.89 -2.42
N ARG A 94 -14.21 -6.31 -1.80
CA ARG A 94 -13.05 -5.49 -1.43
C ARG A 94 -12.61 -4.56 -2.58
N PHE A 95 -12.47 -3.27 -2.30
CA PHE A 95 -12.09 -2.23 -3.26
C PHE A 95 -10.57 -2.15 -3.47
N PHE A 96 -9.93 -3.28 -3.78
CA PHE A 96 -8.51 -3.33 -4.13
C PHE A 96 -8.22 -2.66 -5.48
N ASP A 97 -6.96 -2.32 -5.74
CA ASP A 97 -6.53 -1.88 -7.07
C ASP A 97 -6.13 -3.07 -7.96
N ALA A 98 -5.48 -4.10 -7.38
CA ALA A 98 -5.13 -5.32 -8.09
C ALA A 98 -5.14 -6.57 -7.20
N ALA A 99 -4.48 -6.54 -6.04
CA ALA A 99 -4.33 -7.69 -5.14
C ALA A 99 -4.62 -7.31 -3.67
N PRO A 100 -4.91 -8.29 -2.79
CA PRO A 100 -5.36 -8.03 -1.43
C PRO A 100 -4.27 -7.50 -0.49
N ILE A 101 -2.99 -7.72 -0.81
CA ILE A 101 -1.86 -7.27 -0.01
C ILE A 101 -0.89 -6.48 -0.88
N SER A 102 -0.44 -5.33 -0.39
CA SER A 102 0.68 -4.58 -0.96
C SER A 102 1.83 -4.45 0.02
N LEU A 103 3.05 -4.49 -0.48
CA LEU A 103 4.28 -4.45 0.32
C LEU A 103 5.28 -3.46 -0.26
N VAL A 104 5.97 -2.72 0.61
CA VAL A 104 7.13 -1.88 0.28
C VAL A 104 8.29 -2.24 1.20
N ILE A 105 9.50 -2.31 0.65
CA ILE A 105 10.75 -2.50 1.38
C ILE A 105 11.49 -1.16 1.42
N ASP A 106 12.05 -0.80 2.56
CA ASP A 106 12.78 0.46 2.77
C ASP A 106 13.89 0.71 1.75
N CYS A 107 14.67 -0.30 1.39
CA CYS A 107 15.77 -0.16 0.43
C CYS A 107 15.31 0.32 -0.97
N TRP A 108 14.04 0.12 -1.33
CA TRP A 108 13.48 0.66 -2.59
C TRP A 108 13.29 2.18 -2.54
N LEU A 109 13.24 2.78 -1.35
CA LEU A 109 13.09 4.21 -1.12
C LEU A 109 14.43 4.96 -1.08
N ASP A 110 15.55 4.26 -0.99
CA ASP A 110 16.87 4.85 -0.79
C ASP A 110 17.27 5.81 -1.92
N ALA A 111 17.20 5.34 -3.18
CA ALA A 111 17.59 6.14 -4.34
C ALA A 111 16.68 7.37 -4.49
N LEU A 112 15.38 7.18 -4.25
CA LEU A 112 14.40 8.26 -4.23
C LEU A 112 14.70 9.29 -3.12
N SER A 113 14.99 8.83 -1.91
CA SER A 113 15.31 9.69 -0.76
C SER A 113 16.57 10.51 -1.00
N ARG A 114 17.61 9.89 -1.57
CA ARG A 114 18.83 10.61 -1.99
C ARG A 114 18.52 11.67 -3.05
N HIS A 115 17.65 11.35 -4.01
CA HIS A 115 17.28 12.28 -5.07
C HIS A 115 16.53 13.51 -4.55
N VAL A 116 15.56 13.33 -3.65
CA VAL A 116 14.76 14.44 -3.10
C VAL A 116 15.44 15.16 -1.91
N GLY A 117 16.51 14.60 -1.37
CA GLY A 117 17.30 15.20 -0.29
C GLY A 117 16.71 15.03 1.12
N TYR A 118 15.71 14.17 1.28
CA TYR A 118 15.11 13.83 2.58
C TYR A 118 14.65 12.36 2.60
N ALA A 119 14.46 11.81 3.79
CA ALA A 119 13.95 10.45 3.95
C ALA A 119 12.47 10.38 3.55
N VAL A 120 12.16 9.72 2.43
CA VAL A 120 10.79 9.64 1.93
C VAL A 120 9.93 8.73 2.80
N GLU A 121 8.75 9.22 3.17
CA GLU A 121 7.77 8.47 3.93
C GLU A 121 7.17 7.33 3.11
N TRP A 122 7.36 6.09 3.56
CA TRP A 122 6.80 4.90 2.91
C TRP A 122 5.26 4.93 2.84
N GLN A 123 4.61 5.67 3.75
CA GLN A 123 3.16 5.83 3.82
C GLN A 123 2.58 6.49 2.55
N ARG A 124 3.38 7.24 1.79
CA ARG A 124 3.01 7.78 0.46
C ARG A 124 2.56 6.69 -0.51
N PHE A 125 3.12 5.50 -0.37
CA PHE A 125 2.87 4.34 -1.23
C PHE A 125 1.71 3.46 -0.77
N ARG A 126 1.12 3.80 0.39
CA ARG A 126 -0.03 3.13 1.00
C ARG A 126 0.06 1.59 1.05
N PRO A 127 1.19 0.99 1.47
CA PRO A 127 1.29 -0.45 1.54
C PRO A 127 0.48 -1.01 2.73
N ASN A 128 0.09 -2.27 2.65
CA ASN A 128 -0.38 -3.00 3.84
C ASN A 128 0.80 -3.41 4.73
N PHE A 129 1.92 -3.80 4.12
CA PHE A 129 3.13 -4.20 4.84
C PHE A 129 4.32 -3.31 4.48
N PHE A 130 5.01 -2.81 5.50
CA PHE A 130 6.31 -2.17 5.33
C PHE A 130 7.38 -3.06 5.95
N VAL A 131 8.42 -3.33 5.17
CA VAL A 131 9.51 -4.23 5.56
C VAL A 131 10.80 -3.44 5.63
N ARG A 132 11.57 -3.65 6.70
CA ARG A 132 12.97 -3.23 6.75
C ARG A 132 13.82 -4.34 6.14
N GLY A 133 14.46 -4.06 5.02
CA GLY A 133 15.31 -5.01 4.31
C GLY A 133 16.46 -5.47 5.21
N GLY A 134 16.80 -6.76 5.11
CA GLY A 134 18.03 -7.27 5.71
C GLY A 134 19.25 -6.65 5.04
N GLY A 135 20.38 -6.56 5.75
CA GLY A 135 21.58 -5.86 5.25
C GLY A 135 22.12 -6.35 3.90
N ASN A 136 21.80 -7.58 3.49
CA ASN A 136 22.21 -8.14 2.20
C ASN A 136 21.08 -8.14 1.14
N PHE A 137 19.89 -7.64 1.47
CA PHE A 137 18.76 -7.64 0.55
C PHE A 137 18.81 -6.42 -0.37
N ALA A 138 18.95 -6.67 -1.68
CA ALA A 138 19.07 -5.64 -2.71
C ALA A 138 18.20 -5.87 -3.95
N LEU A 139 17.29 -6.84 -3.89
CA LEU A 139 16.46 -7.18 -5.06
C LEU A 139 15.40 -6.12 -5.31
N LEU A 140 15.17 -5.84 -6.59
CA LEU A 140 14.05 -5.03 -7.04
C LEU A 140 12.76 -5.86 -7.10
N GLU A 141 11.63 -5.16 -7.17
CA GLU A 141 10.28 -5.69 -7.19
C GLU A 141 10.08 -6.80 -8.23
N SER A 142 10.60 -6.60 -9.44
CA SER A 142 10.48 -7.57 -10.55
C SER A 142 11.16 -8.90 -10.24
N ALA A 143 12.29 -8.89 -9.52
CA ALA A 143 13.03 -10.09 -9.14
C ALA A 143 12.36 -10.89 -8.02
N LEU A 144 11.30 -10.35 -7.41
CA LEU A 144 10.46 -11.08 -6.44
C LEU A 144 9.24 -11.73 -7.08
N VAL A 145 8.86 -11.35 -8.31
CA VAL A 145 7.65 -11.88 -8.97
C VAL A 145 7.75 -13.39 -9.13
N GLY A 146 6.68 -14.09 -8.77
CA GLY A 146 6.61 -15.55 -8.77
C GLY A 146 7.20 -16.22 -7.52
N ALA A 147 7.93 -15.49 -6.67
CA ALA A 147 8.39 -16.02 -5.39
C ALA A 147 7.25 -16.04 -4.35
N THR A 148 7.43 -16.86 -3.31
CA THR A 148 6.55 -16.85 -2.12
C THR A 148 7.27 -16.20 -0.95
N LEU A 149 6.62 -15.22 -0.32
CA LEU A 149 7.05 -14.60 0.92
C LEU A 149 6.31 -15.25 2.10
N SER A 150 7.06 -15.77 3.06
CA SER A 150 6.56 -16.23 4.35
C SER A 150 6.76 -15.14 5.39
N ILE A 151 5.70 -14.80 6.11
CA ILE A 151 5.71 -13.81 7.19
C ILE A 151 4.85 -14.37 8.32
N GLY A 152 5.42 -14.55 9.52
CA GLY A 152 4.73 -15.22 10.61
C GLY A 152 4.23 -16.61 10.20
N HIS A 153 2.92 -16.83 10.26
CA HIS A 153 2.25 -18.07 9.84
C HIS A 153 1.52 -17.96 8.49
N ALA A 154 1.69 -16.85 7.76
CA ALA A 154 1.03 -16.63 6.47
C ALA A 154 2.04 -16.67 5.31
N ASN A 155 1.56 -17.10 4.13
CA ASN A 155 2.36 -17.13 2.90
C ASN A 155 1.70 -16.32 1.79
N PHE A 156 2.52 -15.55 1.09
CA PHE A 156 2.09 -14.61 0.07
C PHE A 156 2.84 -14.85 -1.25
N ALA A 157 2.13 -15.15 -2.34
CA ALA A 157 2.72 -15.20 -3.67
C ALA A 157 2.87 -13.78 -4.21
N VAL A 158 4.06 -13.41 -4.66
CA VAL A 158 4.30 -12.09 -5.27
C VAL A 158 3.73 -12.11 -6.68
N ARG A 159 2.64 -11.36 -6.88
CA ARG A 159 1.89 -11.32 -8.14
C ARG A 159 2.55 -10.41 -9.16
N SER A 160 2.83 -9.16 -8.78
CA SER A 160 3.35 -8.16 -9.70
C SER A 160 3.96 -6.96 -8.98
N PRO A 161 4.81 -6.17 -9.65
CA PRO A 161 5.16 -4.83 -9.19
C PRO A 161 3.94 -3.89 -9.23
N ILE A 162 3.99 -2.79 -8.48
CA ILE A 162 2.93 -1.77 -8.43
C ILE A 162 3.37 -0.56 -9.26
N LEU A 163 2.63 -0.30 -10.34
CA LEU A 163 2.74 0.95 -11.09
C LEU A 163 2.14 2.11 -10.29
N ARG A 164 2.86 3.22 -10.21
CA ARG A 164 2.46 4.36 -9.39
C ARG A 164 1.69 5.41 -10.19
N CYS A 165 0.67 5.96 -9.53
CA CYS A 165 -0.12 7.08 -10.02
C CYS A 165 0.26 8.35 -9.24
N VAL A 166 -0.59 9.39 -9.25
CA VAL A 166 -0.32 10.67 -8.56
C VAL A 166 -0.24 10.57 -7.02
N VAL A 167 -0.86 9.56 -6.41
CA VAL A 167 -1.04 9.47 -4.95
C VAL A 167 0.26 9.61 -4.14
N PRO A 168 1.41 9.00 -4.52
CA PRO A 168 2.66 9.16 -3.77
C PRO A 168 3.20 10.59 -3.71
N THR A 169 2.71 11.51 -4.56
CA THR A 169 3.09 12.93 -4.46
C THR A 169 2.52 13.58 -3.20
N TYR A 170 1.48 13.05 -2.59
CA TYR A 170 0.86 13.67 -1.42
C TYR A 170 1.64 13.35 -0.15
N ASP A 171 1.91 14.39 0.64
CA ASP A 171 2.49 14.25 1.98
C ASP A 171 1.52 13.45 2.87
N PRO A 172 1.95 12.35 3.52
CA PRO A 172 1.03 11.50 4.29
C PRO A 172 0.57 12.12 5.61
N TYR A 173 1.16 13.23 6.06
CA TYR A 173 0.88 13.92 7.32
C TYR A 173 0.32 15.33 7.13
N SER A 174 0.53 15.93 5.96
CA SER A 174 0.05 17.26 5.61
C SER A 174 -0.70 17.27 4.27
N SER A 175 -1.26 18.41 3.87
CA SER A 175 -1.84 18.56 2.53
C SER A 175 -0.82 18.96 1.46
N GLY A 176 0.47 18.91 1.76
CA GLY A 176 1.54 19.22 0.83
C GLY A 176 1.59 18.23 -0.34
N LYS A 177 2.14 18.70 -1.46
CA LYS A 177 2.44 17.86 -2.63
C LYS A 177 3.90 18.01 -3.00
N ASP A 178 4.53 16.87 -3.29
CA ASP A 178 5.85 16.79 -3.86
C ASP A 178 5.81 16.01 -5.19
N PRO A 179 5.70 16.70 -6.33
CA PRO A 179 5.74 16.08 -7.65
C PRO A 179 7.09 15.44 -8.00
N ALA A 180 8.19 15.80 -7.30
CA ALA A 180 9.51 15.22 -7.57
C ALA A 180 9.53 13.71 -7.24
N VAL A 181 8.75 13.28 -6.24
CA VAL A 181 8.59 11.87 -5.89
C VAL A 181 8.13 11.03 -7.08
N LEU A 182 7.00 11.40 -7.71
CA LEU A 182 6.48 10.65 -8.85
C LEU A 182 7.37 10.81 -10.09
N ARG A 183 7.94 12.00 -10.31
CA ARG A 183 8.85 12.25 -11.44
C ARG A 183 10.06 11.31 -11.41
N PHE A 184 10.68 11.17 -10.24
CA PHE A 184 11.78 10.24 -10.06
C PHE A 184 11.34 8.80 -10.33
N ILE A 185 10.20 8.37 -9.75
CA ILE A 185 9.70 7.00 -9.96
C ILE A 185 9.41 6.73 -11.44
N ALA A 186 8.82 7.68 -12.15
CA ALA A 186 8.54 7.54 -13.58
C ALA A 186 9.81 7.43 -14.43
N ASN A 187 10.85 8.21 -14.11
CA ASN A 187 12.06 8.31 -14.92
C ASN A 187 13.11 7.25 -14.58
N GLU A 188 13.28 6.93 -13.30
CA GLU A 188 14.42 6.14 -12.78
C GLU A 188 14.02 4.74 -12.31
N ARG A 189 12.71 4.47 -12.21
CA ARG A 189 12.16 3.24 -11.61
C ARG A 189 11.12 2.56 -12.49
N GLU A 190 11.04 2.88 -13.77
CA GLU A 190 10.01 2.36 -14.70
C GLU A 190 8.58 2.55 -14.17
N ASN A 191 8.35 3.63 -13.43
CA ASN A 191 7.11 3.92 -12.73
C ASN A 191 6.68 2.89 -11.66
N VAL A 192 7.63 2.09 -11.14
CA VAL A 192 7.40 1.03 -10.15
C VAL A 192 7.90 1.44 -8.76
N MET A 193 7.08 1.14 -7.77
CA MET A 193 7.50 1.08 -6.37
C MET A 193 6.64 0.05 -5.66
N GLY A 194 7.17 -0.89 -4.90
CA GLY A 194 6.35 -1.87 -4.16
C GLY A 194 5.72 -2.98 -5.00
N ILE A 195 5.22 -4.01 -4.32
CA ILE A 195 4.66 -5.23 -4.93
C ILE A 195 3.25 -5.53 -4.45
N TYR A 196 2.45 -6.16 -5.31
CA TYR A 196 1.19 -6.80 -4.98
C TYR A 196 1.41 -8.28 -4.71
N CYS A 197 0.74 -8.79 -3.67
CA CYS A 197 0.81 -10.19 -3.30
C CYS A 197 -0.59 -10.79 -3.10
N ASP A 198 -0.70 -12.08 -3.41
CA ASP A 198 -1.85 -12.93 -3.10
C ASP A 198 -1.61 -13.76 -1.85
N VAL A 199 -2.66 -13.97 -1.07
CA VAL A 199 -2.59 -14.86 0.10
C VAL A 199 -2.72 -16.30 -0.37
N VAL A 200 -1.65 -17.09 -0.25
CA VAL A 200 -1.63 -18.51 -0.62
C VAL A 200 -1.96 -19.37 0.59
N ALA A 201 -1.43 -19.01 1.76
CA ALA A 201 -1.75 -19.65 3.03
C ALA A 201 -2.16 -18.57 4.06
N PRO A 202 -3.42 -18.58 4.53
CA PRO A 202 -3.88 -17.76 5.65
C PRO A 202 -3.09 -18.05 6.93
N GLY A 203 -2.95 -17.05 7.80
CA GLY A 203 -2.18 -17.18 9.04
C GLY A 203 -2.09 -15.88 9.82
N GLU A 204 -1.47 -15.93 10.99
CA GLU A 204 -1.21 -14.72 11.79
C GLU A 204 0.12 -14.07 11.39
N VAL A 205 0.11 -12.74 11.34
CA VAL A 205 1.31 -11.91 11.15
C VAL A 205 1.39 -10.87 12.27
N ARG A 206 2.60 -10.54 12.71
CA ARG A 206 2.88 -9.51 13.71
C ARG A 206 4.06 -8.64 13.28
N VAL A 207 4.05 -7.38 13.70
CA VAL A 207 5.24 -6.53 13.61
C VAL A 207 6.39 -7.22 14.32
N GLY A 208 7.56 -7.26 13.67
CA GLY A 208 8.74 -7.99 14.12
C GLY A 208 8.93 -9.36 13.46
N ASP A 209 7.93 -9.89 12.75
CA ASP A 209 8.08 -11.16 12.04
C ASP A 209 9.14 -11.08 10.94
N ALA A 210 9.91 -12.17 10.79
CA ALA A 210 10.83 -12.32 9.68
C ALA A 210 10.07 -12.47 8.36
N VAL A 211 10.57 -11.82 7.31
CA VAL A 211 10.11 -11.98 5.94
C VAL A 211 11.13 -12.87 5.24
N VAL A 212 10.69 -14.05 4.81
CA VAL A 212 11.54 -15.05 4.16
C VAL A 212 10.99 -15.35 2.78
N ARG A 213 11.86 -15.31 1.77
CA ARG A 213 11.50 -15.65 0.39
C ARG A 213 11.86 -17.10 0.09
N SER A 214 10.96 -17.81 -0.58
CA SER A 214 11.25 -19.06 -1.28
C SER A 214 10.96 -18.87 -2.76
N ASP A 215 11.86 -19.40 -3.60
CA ASP A 215 11.59 -19.49 -5.03
C ASP A 215 10.53 -20.60 -5.23
N ALA A 216 9.54 -20.36 -6.08
CA ALA A 216 8.48 -21.32 -6.37
C ALA A 216 8.98 -22.55 -7.14
#